data_AF-A0A2V9MW04-F1
#
_entry.id   AF-A0A2V9MW04-F1
#
_cell.length_a   1.000
_cell.length_b   1.000
_cell.length_c   1.000
_cell.angle_alpha   90.00
_cell.angle_beta   90.00
_cell.angle_gamma   90.00
#
_symmetry.space_group_name_H-M   'P 1'
#
loop_
_entity.id
_entity.type
_entity.pdbx_description
1 polymer ?
#
loop_
_entity_poly.entity_id
_entity_poly.type
_entity_poly.pdbx_seq_one_letter_code
_entity_poly.pdbx_strand_id
1 'polypeptide(L)'
;MLRSLRDRDIGRFTMKENVIAVDPTLAEVDFIRAELRTGLTLTKMALHPGRRQKSTTTTASARKAYDTVMRFMPKVSLSHAESKEVKAKLDQLRSELKLLGEAV
;
A
#
# COMPACT_ATOMS: atom_id res chain seq x y z
N MET A 1 -14.80 68.47 -4.79
CA MET A 1 -16.17 67.90 -4.75
C MET A 1 -16.11 66.44 -5.18
N LEU A 2 -16.88 65.61 -4.48
CA LEU A 2 -16.89 64.14 -4.45
C LEU A 2 -17.50 63.48 -5.70
N ARG A 3 -17.05 62.25 -5.98
CA ARG A 3 -17.70 61.07 -6.64
C ARG A 3 -16.64 60.33 -7.45
N SER A 4 -16.51 59.01 -7.50
CA SER A 4 -17.29 57.89 -6.99
C SER A 4 -16.34 56.69 -7.09
N LEU A 5 -15.92 56.15 -5.94
CA LEU A 5 -15.45 54.78 -5.85
C LEU A 5 -16.67 53.91 -6.18
N ARG A 6 -16.57 53.13 -7.26
CA ARG A 6 -17.51 52.05 -7.54
C ARG A 6 -16.72 50.75 -7.59
N ASP A 7 -16.97 49.99 -6.54
CA ASP A 7 -16.76 48.56 -6.35
C ASP A 7 -16.60 47.79 -7.66
N ARG A 8 -15.47 47.12 -7.77
CA ARG A 8 -15.43 45.80 -8.40
C ARG A 8 -14.75 44.87 -7.42
N ASP A 9 -15.58 44.30 -6.54
CA ASP A 9 -15.31 43.07 -5.83
C ASP A 9 -14.96 41.99 -6.85
N ILE A 10 -13.67 41.83 -7.09
CA ILE A 10 -13.11 40.65 -7.74
C ILE A 10 -13.17 39.57 -6.66
N GLY A 11 -14.28 38.84 -6.66
CA GLY A 11 -14.52 37.70 -5.78
C GLY A 11 -13.31 36.80 -5.77
N ARG A 12 -12.57 36.84 -4.66
CA ARG A 12 -11.52 35.90 -4.33
C ARG A 12 -12.19 34.55 -4.08
N PHE A 13 -12.44 33.81 -5.15
CA PHE A 13 -12.80 32.40 -5.07
C PHE A 13 -11.62 31.64 -4.48
N THR A 14 -11.53 31.62 -3.15
CA THR A 14 -10.76 30.61 -2.45
C THR A 14 -11.43 29.27 -2.74
N MET A 15 -10.92 28.55 -3.74
CA MET A 15 -11.06 27.10 -3.75
C MET A 15 -10.44 26.64 -2.43
N LYS A 16 -11.28 26.32 -1.45
CA LYS A 16 -10.86 25.47 -0.35
C LYS A 16 -10.50 24.15 -1.00
N GLU A 17 -9.21 23.99 -1.26
CA GLU A 17 -8.62 22.74 -1.68
C GLU A 17 -9.12 21.72 -0.65
N ASN A 18 -10.06 20.89 -1.07
CA ASN A 18 -10.62 19.84 -0.25
C ASN A 18 -9.56 18.75 -0.19
N VAL A 19 -8.49 19.04 0.54
CA VAL A 19 -7.49 18.05 0.91
C VAL A 19 -8.26 17.09 1.80
N ILE A 20 -8.71 15.99 1.23
CA ILE A 20 -9.22 14.86 1.98
C ILE A 20 -8.06 14.50 2.89
N ALA A 21 -8.14 14.90 4.15
CA ALA A 21 -7.16 14.54 5.15
C ALA A 21 -7.24 13.03 5.25
N VAL A 22 -6.34 12.35 4.54
CA VAL A 22 -6.20 10.90 4.65
C VAL A 22 -5.77 10.68 6.08
N ASP A 23 -6.57 9.95 6.85
CA ASP A 23 -6.15 9.51 8.16
C ASP A 23 -4.83 8.75 7.96
N PRO A 24 -3.70 9.25 8.49
CA PRO A 24 -2.39 8.66 8.25
C PRO A 24 -2.37 7.18 8.65
N THR A 25 -3.20 6.78 9.62
CA THR A 25 -3.34 5.37 10.01
C THR A 25 -3.99 4.52 8.91
N LEU A 26 -5.04 5.03 8.25
CA LEU A 26 -5.68 4.33 7.13
C LEU A 26 -4.74 4.15 5.94
N ALA A 27 -3.96 5.19 5.60
CA ALA A 27 -2.97 5.11 4.53
C ALA A 27 -1.88 4.06 4.80
N GLU A 28 -1.42 3.97 6.04
CA GLU A 28 -0.43 3.00 6.48
C GLU A 28 -0.95 1.55 6.43
N VAL A 29 -2.19 1.33 6.86
CA VAL A 29 -2.84 0.01 6.77
C VAL A 29 -3.04 -0.39 5.30
N ASP A 30 -3.51 0.54 4.46
CA ASP A 30 -3.71 0.29 3.04
C ASP A 30 -2.40 0.03 2.30
N PHE A 31 -1.31 0.69 2.72
CA PHE A 31 0.03 0.37 2.23
C PHE A 31 0.42 -1.08 2.56
N ILE A 32 0.25 -1.53 3.81
CA ILE A 32 0.52 -2.93 4.19
C ILE A 32 -0.32 -3.90 3.37
N ARG A 33 -1.61 -3.61 3.18
CA ARG A 33 -2.51 -4.44 2.36
C ARG A 33 -2.06 -4.50 0.90
N ALA A 34 -1.64 -3.37 0.34
CA ALA A 34 -1.16 -3.28 -1.03
C ALA A 34 0.10 -4.13 -1.23
N GLU A 35 1.08 -4.01 -0.32
CA GLU A 35 2.32 -4.80 -0.38
C GLU A 35 2.04 -6.30 -0.23
N LEU A 36 1.17 -6.71 0.71
CA LEU A 36 0.75 -8.11 0.85
C LEU A 36 0.08 -8.64 -0.43
N ARG A 37 -0.82 -7.85 -1.04
CA ARG A 37 -1.48 -8.23 -2.29
C ARG A 37 -0.47 -8.37 -3.44
N THR A 38 0.49 -7.46 -3.53
CA THR A 38 1.56 -7.49 -4.53
C THR A 38 2.41 -8.75 -4.37
N GLY A 39 2.89 -9.03 -3.14
CA GLY A 39 3.65 -10.23 -2.85
C GLY A 39 2.91 -11.51 -3.23
N LEU A 40 1.66 -11.66 -2.81
CA LEU A 40 0.82 -12.82 -3.11
C LEU A 40 0.51 -12.98 -4.61
N THR A 41 0.40 -11.88 -5.34
CA THR A 41 0.22 -11.94 -6.80
C THR A 41 1.48 -12.48 -7.48
N LEU A 42 2.64 -12.00 -7.04
CA LEU A 42 3.93 -12.39 -7.59
C LEU A 42 4.24 -13.86 -7.29
N THR A 43 3.99 -14.34 -6.07
CA THR A 43 4.18 -15.75 -5.73
C THR A 43 3.27 -16.66 -6.56
N LYS A 44 2.00 -16.31 -6.76
CA LYS A 44 1.09 -17.03 -7.67
C LYS A 44 1.63 -17.10 -9.11
N MET A 45 2.16 -15.99 -9.62
CA MET A 45 2.77 -15.95 -10.96
C MET A 45 4.03 -16.82 -11.04
N ALA A 46 4.85 -16.83 -9.99
CA ALA A 46 6.09 -17.60 -9.93
C ALA A 46 5.84 -19.11 -9.77
N LEU A 47 4.77 -19.50 -9.05
CA LEU A 47 4.35 -20.89 -8.85
C LEU A 47 3.60 -21.48 -10.07
N HIS A 48 3.15 -20.65 -11.02
CA HIS A 48 2.38 -21.14 -12.16
C HIS A 48 3.22 -22.05 -13.07
N PRO A 49 2.80 -23.31 -13.33
CA PRO A 49 3.49 -24.20 -14.25
C PRO A 49 3.51 -23.60 -15.66
N GLY A 50 4.69 -23.59 -16.29
CA GLY A 50 4.89 -23.05 -17.66
C GLY A 50 5.69 -21.75 -17.76
N ARG A 51 6.08 -21.11 -16.64
CA ARG A 51 6.87 -19.84 -16.66
C ARG A 51 8.20 -19.88 -15.89
N ARG A 52 8.83 -21.06 -15.77
CA ARG A 52 10.05 -21.28 -14.96
C ARG A 52 11.22 -20.30 -15.25
N GLN A 53 11.38 -19.79 -16.48
CA GLN A 53 12.46 -18.84 -16.82
C GLN A 53 12.19 -17.37 -16.47
N LYS A 54 10.96 -16.97 -16.10
CA LYS A 54 10.63 -15.63 -15.55
C LYS A 54 10.45 -15.64 -14.02
N SER A 55 10.78 -16.76 -13.39
CA SER A 55 10.49 -17.02 -11.97
C SER A 55 11.39 -16.21 -11.02
N THR A 56 12.69 -16.05 -11.32
CA THR A 56 13.65 -15.43 -10.40
C THR A 56 13.35 -13.96 -10.08
N THR A 57 13.04 -13.13 -11.08
CA THR A 57 12.67 -11.72 -10.86
C THR A 57 11.35 -11.58 -10.08
N THR A 58 10.41 -12.49 -10.34
CA THR A 58 9.10 -12.48 -9.69
C THR A 58 9.21 -12.92 -8.23
N THR A 59 9.97 -13.98 -7.94
CA THR A 59 10.29 -14.43 -6.58
C THR A 59 11.03 -13.36 -5.79
N ALA A 60 12.06 -12.73 -6.37
CA ALA A 60 12.80 -11.66 -5.73
C ALA A 60 11.91 -10.43 -5.42
N SER A 61 10.96 -10.11 -6.30
CA SER A 61 10.00 -9.02 -6.07
C SER A 61 8.98 -9.38 -4.99
N ALA A 62 8.53 -10.64 -4.94
CA ALA A 62 7.65 -11.14 -3.88
C ALA A 62 8.36 -11.09 -2.51
N ARG A 63 9.64 -11.46 -2.47
CA ARG A 63 10.48 -11.38 -1.28
C ARG A 63 10.60 -9.93 -0.78
N LYS A 64 10.85 -8.99 -1.68
CA LYS A 64 10.89 -7.55 -1.34
C LYS A 64 9.58 -7.06 -0.73
N ALA A 65 8.43 -7.46 -1.29
CA ALA A 65 7.13 -7.09 -0.71
C ALA A 65 6.97 -7.63 0.73
N TYR A 66 7.39 -8.88 0.98
CA TYR A 66 7.42 -9.45 2.34
C TYR A 66 8.32 -8.64 3.28
N ASP A 67 9.55 -8.36 2.87
CA ASP A 67 10.50 -7.60 3.68
C ASP A 67 9.99 -6.18 3.98
N THR A 68 9.33 -5.54 3.00
CA THR A 68 8.66 -4.25 3.17
C THR A 68 7.57 -4.35 4.24
N VAL A 69 6.68 -5.33 4.16
CA VAL A 69 5.63 -5.51 5.19
C VAL A 69 6.25 -5.70 6.57
N MET A 70 7.28 -6.55 6.70
CA MET A 70 7.97 -6.77 7.97
C MET A 70 8.62 -5.51 8.54
N ARG A 71 9.13 -4.62 7.68
CA ARG A 71 9.73 -3.34 8.09
C ARG A 71 8.70 -2.32 8.56
N PHE A 72 7.50 -2.31 7.98
CA PHE A 72 6.47 -1.31 8.26
C PHE A 72 5.48 -1.74 9.34
N MET A 73 5.17 -3.04 9.44
CA MET A 73 4.19 -3.58 10.39
C MET A 73 4.39 -3.13 11.85
N PRO A 74 5.62 -3.05 12.42
CA PRO A 74 5.82 -2.58 13.79
C PRO A 74 5.49 -1.09 14.02
N LYS A 75 5.30 -0.32 12.95
CA LYS A 75 5.08 1.13 12.99
C LYS A 75 3.60 1.50 12.79
N VAL A 76 2.78 0.56 12.36
CA VAL A 76 1.38 0.79 12.02
C VAL A 76 0.49 0.35 13.17
N SER A 77 -0.41 1.24 13.59
CA SER A 77 -1.43 0.90 14.58
C SER A 77 -2.57 0.14 13.91
N LEU A 78 -2.66 -1.16 14.16
CA LEU A 78 -3.69 -2.02 13.60
C LEU A 78 -4.78 -2.26 14.64
N SER A 79 -6.05 -2.15 14.24
CA SER A 79 -7.16 -2.72 15.02
C SER A 79 -7.01 -4.24 15.14
N HIS A 80 -7.78 -4.85 16.03
CA HIS A 80 -7.78 -6.31 16.17
C HIS A 80 -8.16 -7.03 14.87
N ALA A 81 -9.15 -6.50 14.14
CA ALA A 81 -9.60 -7.05 12.86
C ALA A 81 -8.51 -6.95 11.78
N GLU A 82 -7.87 -5.79 11.67
CA GLU A 82 -6.76 -5.57 10.72
C GLU A 82 -5.55 -6.42 11.05
N SER A 83 -5.19 -6.55 12.33
CA SER A 83 -4.11 -7.43 12.77
C SER A 83 -4.34 -8.88 12.35
N LYS A 84 -5.57 -9.38 12.51
CA LYS A 84 -5.95 -10.74 12.09
C LYS A 84 -5.86 -10.89 10.57
N GLU A 85 -6.36 -9.92 9.81
CA GLU A 85 -6.31 -9.90 8.35
C GLU A 85 -4.86 -9.90 7.83
N VAL A 86 -4.04 -8.96 8.30
CA VAL A 86 -2.64 -8.77 7.91
C VAL A 86 -1.83 -10.01 8.24
N LYS A 87 -2.00 -10.56 9.45
CA LYS A 87 -1.30 -11.79 9.87
C LYS A 87 -1.63 -12.97 8.97
N ALA A 88 -2.91 -13.21 8.67
CA ALA A 88 -3.31 -14.32 7.81
C ALA A 88 -2.69 -14.23 6.40
N LYS A 89 -2.69 -13.04 5.80
CA LYS A 89 -2.06 -12.79 4.48
C LYS A 89 -0.54 -12.91 4.53
N LEU A 90 0.09 -12.46 5.63
CA LEU A 90 1.53 -12.56 5.82
C LEU A 90 1.98 -14.01 5.99
N ASP A 91 1.24 -14.81 6.75
CA ASP A 91 1.49 -16.25 6.91
C ASP A 91 1.33 -17.00 5.58
N GLN A 92 0.34 -16.62 4.77
CA GLN A 92 0.18 -17.13 3.41
C GLN A 92 1.39 -16.76 2.54
N LEU A 93 1.78 -15.48 2.49
CA LEU A 93 2.92 -15.02 1.69
C LEU A 93 4.22 -15.72 2.10
N ARG A 94 4.44 -15.88 3.40
CA ARG A 94 5.58 -16.63 3.94
C ARG A 94 5.60 -18.07 3.45
N SER A 95 4.46 -18.74 3.46
CA SER A 95 4.33 -20.13 3.02
C SER A 95 4.61 -20.26 1.52
N GLU A 96 4.06 -19.36 0.70
CA GLU A 96 4.29 -19.36 -0.74
C GLU A 96 5.75 -19.03 -1.11
N LEU A 97 6.41 -18.13 -0.39
CA LEU A 97 7.84 -17.85 -0.55
C LEU A 97 8.71 -19.08 -0.22
N LYS A 98 8.36 -19.82 0.85
CA LYS A 98 9.05 -21.09 1.17
C LYS A 98 8.91 -22.13 0.06
N LEU A 99 7.73 -22.23 -0.58
CA LEU A 99 7.54 -23.12 -1.74
C LEU A 99 8.40 -22.71 -2.94
N LEU A 100 8.73 -21.43 -3.06
CA LEU A 100 9.64 -20.90 -4.07
C LEU A 100 11.13 -21.02 -3.71
N GLY A 101 11.46 -21.58 -2.53
CA GLY A 101 12.83 -21.77 -2.06
C GLY A 101 13.43 -20.59 -1.28
N GLU A 102 12.63 -19.59 -0.92
CA GLU A 102 13.08 -18.45 -0.13
C GLU A 102 13.12 -18.76 1.37
N ALA A 103 14.14 -18.25 2.06
CA ALA A 103 14.28 -18.36 3.51
C ALA A 103 13.67 -17.15 4.23
N VAL A 104 12.43 -17.29 4.71
CA VAL A 104 11.62 -16.29 5.44
C VAL A 104 10.98 -16.84 6.73
#